data_AF-A0A2H0T7H8-F1
#
_entry.id   AF-A0A2H0T7H8-F1
#
_cell.length_a   1.000
_cell.length_b   1.000
_cell.length_c   1.000
_cell.angle_alpha   90.00
_cell.angle_beta   90.00
_cell.angle_gamma   90.00
#
_symmetry.space_group_name_H-M   'P 1'
#
loop_
_entity.id
_entity.type
_entity.pdbx_description
1 polymer ?
#
loop_
_entity_poly.entity_id
_entity_poly.type
_entity_poly.pdbx_seq_one_letter_code
_entity_poly.pdbx_strand_id
1 'polypeptide(L)'
;MDNFFTWALVIFLNFITYFIARFGIISNGKNAQQIYILGLISHLLSFAYGFYKLGFWGFIILLPVSYFFVRTIVTLLIDRLENILYPNRKQIFEKWANKLNKNPGDIKEQFHIDRFKTDDEKIDEAWKKHFGKSFFNK
;
A
#
# COMPACT_ATOMS: atom_id res chain seq x y z
N MET A 1 30.95 13.64 -7.93
CA MET A 1 29.93 12.62 -7.62
C MET A 1 28.84 13.23 -6.73
N ASP A 2 28.41 14.44 -7.05
CA ASP A 2 27.31 14.85 -7.93
C ASP A 2 25.98 14.70 -7.20
N ASN A 3 25.46 15.86 -6.76
CA ASN A 3 24.16 15.99 -6.09
C ASN A 3 23.08 15.17 -6.81
N PHE A 4 23.13 15.09 -8.15
CA PHE A 4 22.23 14.28 -8.95
C PHE A 4 22.18 12.80 -8.53
N PHE A 5 23.32 12.12 -8.36
CA PHE A 5 23.33 10.70 -7.96
C PHE A 5 22.77 10.52 -6.54
N THR A 6 23.03 11.46 -5.64
CA THR A 6 22.48 11.43 -4.28
C THR A 6 20.96 11.60 -4.29
N TRP A 7 20.45 12.56 -5.06
CA TRP A 7 19.01 12.76 -5.27
C TRP A 7 18.35 11.52 -5.88
N ALA A 8 18.91 10.98 -6.96
CA ALA A 8 18.40 9.80 -7.63
C ALA A 8 18.35 8.59 -6.67
N LEU A 9 19.41 8.37 -5.89
CA LEU A 9 19.47 7.29 -4.91
C LEU A 9 18.41 7.45 -3.81
N VAL A 10 18.24 8.65 -3.24
CA VAL A 10 17.26 8.89 -2.18
C VAL A 10 15.84 8.67 -2.70
N ILE A 11 15.51 9.16 -3.90
CA ILE A 11 14.21 8.94 -4.53
C ILE A 11 13.99 7.45 -4.82
N PHE A 12 15.01 6.75 -5.31
CA PHE A 12 14.96 5.32 -5.58
C PHE A 12 14.74 4.49 -4.32
N LEU A 13 15.43 4.82 -3.22
CA LEU A 13 15.21 4.16 -1.93
C LEU A 13 13.81 4.43 -1.38
N ASN A 14 13.30 5.66 -1.50
CA ASN A 14 11.92 6.00 -1.13
C ASN A 14 10.93 5.16 -1.95
N PHE A 15 11.18 5.01 -3.25
CA PHE A 15 10.38 4.20 -4.15
C PHE A 15 10.35 2.72 -3.74
N ILE A 16 11.52 2.09 -3.58
CA ILE A 16 11.60 0.66 -3.24
C ILE A 16 10.94 0.39 -1.88
N THR A 17 11.27 1.19 -0.88
CA THR A 17 10.77 0.96 0.48
C THR A 17 9.27 1.18 0.58
N TYR A 18 8.73 2.21 -0.09
CA TYR A 18 7.28 2.42 -0.20
C TYR A 18 6.61 1.29 -0.99
N PHE A 19 7.23 0.82 -2.07
CA PHE A 19 6.75 -0.32 -2.85
C PHE A 19 6.67 -1.58 -1.99
N ILE A 20 7.70 -1.92 -1.22
CA ILE A 20 7.70 -3.08 -0.32
C ILE A 20 6.58 -2.96 0.72
N ALA A 21 6.41 -1.78 1.32
CA ALA A 21 5.32 -1.53 2.26
C ALA A 21 3.96 -1.81 1.59
N ARG A 22 3.69 -1.19 0.43
CA ARG A 22 2.43 -1.40 -0.31
C ARG A 22 2.26 -2.83 -0.82
N PHE A 23 3.35 -3.52 -1.14
CA PHE A 23 3.31 -4.93 -1.51
C PHE A 23 2.89 -5.81 -0.34
N GLY A 24 3.36 -5.52 0.87
CA GLY A 24 2.90 -6.20 2.09
C GLY A 24 1.39 -6.06 2.33
N ILE A 25 0.79 -4.93 1.96
CA ILE A 25 -0.66 -4.66 2.06
C ILE A 25 -1.48 -5.61 1.16
N ILE A 26 -1.01 -5.84 -0.06
CA ILE A 26 -1.74 -6.68 -1.03
C ILE A 26 -1.42 -8.18 -0.89
N SER A 27 -0.26 -8.51 -0.33
CA SER A 27 0.22 -9.87 -0.16
C SER A 27 -0.72 -10.71 0.71
N ASN A 28 -0.82 -12.01 0.42
CA ASN A 28 -1.51 -12.97 1.27
C ASN A 28 -0.52 -13.75 2.13
N GLY A 29 -0.95 -14.20 3.30
CA GLY A 29 -0.23 -15.17 4.12
C GLY A 29 0.47 -14.58 5.34
N LYS A 30 1.03 -15.48 6.15
CA LYS A 30 1.53 -15.21 7.51
C LYS A 30 2.60 -14.12 7.59
N ASN A 31 3.32 -13.86 6.50
CA ASN A 31 4.41 -12.89 6.44
C ASN A 31 3.99 -11.51 5.90
N ALA A 32 2.75 -11.33 5.43
CA ALA A 32 2.30 -10.08 4.82
C ALA A 32 2.46 -8.87 5.77
N GLN A 33 2.09 -9.05 7.04
CA GLN A 33 2.26 -8.03 8.07
C GLN A 33 3.73 -7.71 8.34
N GLN A 34 4.60 -8.72 8.36
CA GLN A 34 6.04 -8.51 8.53
C GLN A 34 6.63 -7.74 7.35
N ILE A 35 6.27 -8.08 6.12
CA ILE A 35 6.70 -7.37 4.91
C ILE A 35 6.25 -5.90 4.95
N TYR A 36 4.98 -5.64 5.34
CA TYR A 36 4.46 -4.29 5.50
C TYR A 36 5.25 -3.49 6.54
N ILE A 37 5.48 -4.06 7.73
CA ILE A 37 6.21 -3.40 8.83
C ILE A 37 7.66 -3.13 8.41
N LEU A 38 8.35 -4.11 7.83
CA LEU A 38 9.72 -3.95 7.35
C LEU A 38 9.82 -2.88 6.27
N GLY A 39 8.86 -2.85 5.33
CA GLY A 39 8.75 -1.81 4.31
C GLY A 39 8.57 -0.42 4.93
N LEU A 40 7.67 -0.28 5.91
CA LEU A 40 7.38 0.99 6.57
C LEU A 40 8.57 1.51 7.39
N ILE A 41 9.23 0.64 8.16
CA ILE A 41 10.45 0.99 8.91
C ILE A 41 11.55 1.42 7.93
N SER A 42 11.76 0.64 6.86
CA SER A 42 12.75 0.95 5.84
C SER A 42 12.43 2.26 5.12
N HIS A 43 11.15 2.58 4.94
CA HIS A 43 10.71 3.84 4.34
C HIS A 43 11.01 5.04 5.24
N LEU A 44 10.74 4.93 6.55
CA LEU A 44 11.13 5.95 7.53
C LEU A 44 12.65 6.16 7.57
N LEU A 45 13.42 5.07 7.54
CA LEU A 45 14.88 5.14 7.46
C LEU A 45 15.36 5.79 6.15
N SER A 46 14.67 5.56 5.03
CA SER A 46 14.98 6.21 3.76
C SER A 46 14.76 7.72 3.80
N PHE A 47 13.74 8.20 4.52
CA PHE A 47 13.53 9.62 4.78
C PHE A 47 14.59 10.20 5.72
N ALA A 48 14.94 9.49 6.79
CA ALA A 48 16.02 9.91 7.68
C ALA A 48 17.37 10.03 6.93
N TYR A 49 17.65 9.06 6.05
CA TYR A 49 18.81 9.11 5.16
C TYR A 49 18.74 10.28 4.18
N GLY A 50 17.57 10.53 3.58
CA GLY A 50 17.34 11.68 2.70
C GLY A 50 17.57 13.01 3.41
N PHE A 51 17.10 13.16 4.66
CA PHE A 51 17.36 14.34 5.49
C PHE A 51 18.86 14.52 5.75
N TYR A 52 19.55 13.45 6.14
CA TYR A 52 20.99 13.47 6.39
C TYR A 52 21.81 13.82 5.15
N LYS A 53 21.44 13.32 3.97
CA LYS A 53 22.20 13.50 2.73
C LYS A 53 21.86 14.77 1.94
N LEU A 54 20.60 15.19 1.93
CA LEU A 54 20.13 16.33 1.14
C LEU A 54 20.01 17.62 1.98
N GLY A 55 20.10 17.51 3.30
CA GLY A 55 19.88 18.61 4.23
C GLY A 55 18.40 19.01 4.33
N PHE A 56 18.11 20.00 5.18
CA PHE A 56 16.75 20.44 5.47
C PHE A 56 15.98 20.86 4.22
N TRP A 57 16.55 21.72 3.38
CA TRP A 57 15.88 22.21 2.16
C TRP A 57 15.65 21.12 1.12
N GLY A 58 16.61 20.21 0.96
CA GLY A 58 16.43 19.05 0.09
C GLY A 58 15.34 18.11 0.61
N PHE A 59 15.24 17.93 1.93
CA PHE A 59 14.18 17.14 2.54
C PHE A 59 12.79 17.76 2.33
N ILE A 60 12.66 19.08 2.44
CA ILE A 60 11.40 19.78 2.15
C ILE A 60 10.93 19.55 0.71
N ILE A 61 11.85 19.48 -0.25
CA ILE A 61 11.53 19.14 -1.66
C ILE A 61 11.26 17.63 -1.83
N LEU A 62 11.95 16.77 -1.09
CA LEU A 62 11.75 15.32 -1.14
C LEU A 62 10.33 14.91 -0.71
N LEU A 63 9.75 15.55 0.31
CA LEU A 63 8.40 15.24 0.80
C LEU A 63 7.32 15.29 -0.31
N PRO A 64 7.12 16.39 -1.05
CA PRO A 64 6.15 16.43 -2.14
C PRO A 64 6.54 15.51 -3.30
N VAL A 65 7.84 15.33 -3.61
CA VAL A 65 8.26 14.36 -4.64
C VAL A 65 7.83 12.95 -4.26
N SER A 66 8.06 12.53 -3.02
CA SER A 66 7.64 11.23 -2.52
C SER A 66 6.10 11.12 -2.50
N TYR A 67 5.40 12.16 -2.06
CA TYR A 67 3.94 12.13 -1.94
C TYR A 67 3.21 12.11 -3.29
N PHE A 68 3.65 12.90 -4.28
CA PHE A 68 2.97 13.01 -5.57
C PHE A 68 3.52 12.05 -6.62
N PHE A 69 4.84 11.90 -6.74
CA PHE A 69 5.43 11.08 -7.80
C PHE A 69 5.61 9.63 -7.35
N VAL A 70 6.38 9.40 -6.28
CA VAL A 70 6.69 8.04 -5.83
C VAL A 70 5.40 7.29 -5.47
N ARG A 71 4.52 7.91 -4.67
CA ARG A 71 3.24 7.31 -4.31
C ARG A 71 2.40 6.94 -5.53
N THR A 72 2.25 7.85 -6.50
CA THR A 72 1.41 7.62 -7.68
C THR A 72 1.94 6.45 -8.50
N ILE A 73 3.25 6.42 -8.77
CA ILE A 73 3.86 5.33 -9.54
C ILE A 73 3.71 4.01 -8.80
N VAL A 74 4.01 3.96 -7.50
CA VAL A 74 3.89 2.74 -6.70
C VAL A 74 2.44 2.26 -6.65
N THR A 75 1.46 3.15 -6.45
CA THR A 75 0.03 2.77 -6.47
C THR A 75 -0.35 2.11 -7.79
N LEU A 76 0.04 2.70 -8.93
CA LEU A 76 -0.24 2.13 -10.24
C LEU A 76 0.39 0.74 -10.44
N LEU A 77 1.63 0.56 -9.99
CA LEU A 77 2.32 -0.73 -10.07
C LEU A 77 1.66 -1.78 -9.17
N ILE A 78 1.32 -1.41 -7.94
CA ILE A 78 0.68 -2.28 -6.96
C ILE A 78 -0.71 -2.68 -7.43
N ASP A 79 -1.50 -1.75 -7.99
CA ASP A 79 -2.80 -2.06 -8.55
C ASP A 79 -2.70 -3.04 -9.73
N ARG A 80 -1.71 -2.86 -10.61
CA ARG A 80 -1.44 -3.83 -11.68
C ARG A 80 -1.05 -5.20 -11.14
N LEU A 81 -0.13 -5.25 -10.17
CA LEU A 81 0.31 -6.49 -9.55
C LEU A 81 -0.85 -7.21 -8.85
N GLU A 82 -1.68 -6.49 -8.11
CA GLU A 82 -2.82 -7.07 -7.44
C GLU A 82 -3.84 -7.66 -8.43
N ASN A 83 -4.09 -6.98 -9.55
CA ASN A 83 -4.97 -7.51 -10.59
C ASN A 83 -4.41 -8.76 -11.27
N ILE A 84 -3.08 -8.89 -11.37
CA ILE A 84 -2.42 -10.10 -11.91
C ILE A 84 -2.49 -11.24 -10.89
N LEU A 85 -2.21 -10.96 -9.61
CA LEU A 85 -2.18 -11.97 -8.56
C LEU A 85 -3.58 -12.41 -8.13
N TYR A 86 -4.56 -11.50 -8.18
CA TYR A 86 -5.93 -11.70 -7.69
C TYR A 86 -6.97 -11.13 -8.66
N PRO A 87 -7.16 -11.75 -9.84
CA PRO A 87 -7.96 -11.19 -10.95
C PRO A 87 -9.44 -10.92 -10.60
N ASN A 88 -10.00 -11.67 -9.64
CA ASN A 88 -11.40 -11.51 -9.23
C ASN A 88 -11.60 -10.45 -8.13
N ARG A 89 -10.53 -9.98 -7.47
CA ARG A 89 -10.63 -9.12 -6.29
C ARG A 89 -11.15 -7.72 -6.62
N LYS A 90 -10.78 -7.18 -7.78
CA LYS A 90 -11.29 -5.89 -8.28
C LYS A 90 -12.82 -5.90 -8.42
N GLN A 91 -13.37 -6.94 -9.07
CA GLN A 91 -14.82 -7.08 -9.24
C GLN A 91 -15.54 -7.23 -7.89
N ILE A 92 -14.92 -7.93 -6.93
CA ILE A 92 -15.45 -8.08 -5.58
C ILE A 92 -15.54 -6.72 -4.88
N PHE A 93 -14.49 -5.90 -4.92
CA PHE A 93 -14.51 -4.56 -4.32
C PHE A 93 -15.50 -3.63 -5.00
N GLU A 94 -15.63 -3.68 -6.33
CA GLU A 94 -16.66 -2.92 -7.07
C GLU A 94 -18.08 -3.33 -6.67
N LYS A 95 -18.34 -4.64 -6.54
CA LYS A 95 -19.64 -5.15 -6.06
C LYS A 95 -19.94 -4.66 -4.65
N TRP A 96 -18.98 -4.72 -3.74
CA TRP A 96 -19.15 -4.26 -2.35
C TRP A 96 -19.37 -2.75 -2.26
N ALA A 97 -18.61 -1.98 -3.04
CA ALA A 97 -18.73 -0.54 -3.13
C ALA A 97 -20.12 -0.09 -3.62
N ASN A 98 -20.63 -0.73 -4.67
CA ASN A 98 -21.97 -0.47 -5.18
C ASN A 98 -23.06 -0.79 -4.14
N LYS A 99 -22.92 -1.90 -3.40
CA LYS A 99 -23.88 -2.25 -2.33
C LYS A 99 -23.84 -1.31 -1.14
N LEU A 100 -22.67 -0.73 -0.84
CA LEU A 100 -22.48 0.18 0.28
C LEU A 100 -22.63 1.65 -0.09
N ASN A 101 -22.88 1.96 -1.37
CA ASN A 101 -22.87 3.30 -1.92
C ASN A 101 -21.58 4.07 -1.54
N LYS A 102 -20.44 3.39 -1.63
CA LYS A 102 -19.10 3.88 -1.30
C LYS A 102 -18.17 3.81 -2.50
N ASN A 103 -17.04 4.50 -2.44
CA ASN A 103 -16.00 4.38 -3.46
C ASN A 103 -15.30 3.01 -3.35
N PRO A 104 -15.08 2.27 -4.47
CA PRO A 104 -14.31 1.03 -4.47
C PRO A 104 -12.91 1.16 -3.87
N GLY A 105 -12.26 2.32 -4.02
CA GLY A 105 -10.96 2.59 -3.41
C GLY A 105 -10.99 2.56 -1.88
N ASP A 106 -12.03 3.14 -1.28
CA ASP A 106 -12.18 3.19 0.17
C ASP A 106 -12.47 1.80 0.75
N ILE A 107 -13.30 1.01 0.07
CA ILE A 107 -13.59 -0.37 0.46
C ILE A 107 -12.33 -1.23 0.40
N LYS A 108 -11.54 -1.07 -0.68
CA LYS A 108 -10.27 -1.76 -0.86
C LYS A 108 -9.29 -1.41 0.26
N GLU A 109 -9.10 -0.12 0.52
CA GLU A 109 -8.18 0.34 1.58
C GLU A 109 -8.61 -0.16 2.96
N GLN A 110 -9.91 -0.06 3.27
CA GLN A 110 -10.45 -0.56 4.53
C GLN A 110 -10.28 -2.07 4.69
N PHE A 111 -10.54 -2.85 3.64
CA PHE A 111 -10.32 -4.30 3.64
C PHE A 111 -8.86 -4.65 3.97
N HIS A 112 -7.90 -3.95 3.36
CA HIS A 112 -6.50 -4.20 3.64
C HIS A 112 -6.07 -3.77 5.06
N ILE A 113 -6.63 -2.69 5.60
CA ILE A 113 -6.35 -2.26 6.98
C ILE A 113 -6.90 -3.27 7.98
N ASP A 114 -8.14 -3.72 7.79
CA ASP A 114 -8.78 -4.71 8.65
C ASP A 114 -8.10 -6.08 8.55
N ARG A 115 -7.46 -6.34 7.40
CA ARG A 115 -6.64 -7.53 7.23
C ARG A 115 -5.46 -7.62 8.19
N PHE A 116 -4.85 -6.50 8.57
CA PHE A 116 -3.75 -6.51 9.53
C PHE A 116 -4.20 -6.67 10.99
N LYS A 117 -5.50 -6.58 11.28
CA LYS A 117 -6.05 -6.68 12.64
C LYS A 117 -6.52 -8.10 13.00
N THR A 118 -6.65 -9.00 12.03
CA THR A 118 -7.30 -10.32 12.20
C THR A 118 -6.68 -11.36 11.27
N ASP A 119 -6.84 -12.66 11.58
CA ASP A 119 -6.42 -13.74 10.65
C ASP A 119 -7.22 -13.72 9.35
N ASP A 120 -6.59 -14.08 8.22
CA ASP A 120 -7.19 -14.12 6.87
C ASP A 120 -8.54 -14.90 6.84
N GLU A 121 -8.64 -16.02 7.56
CA GLU A 121 -9.90 -16.81 7.65
C GLU A 121 -11.00 -16.10 8.45
N LYS A 122 -10.60 -15.34 9.48
CA LYS A 122 -11.54 -14.58 10.32
C LYS A 122 -11.98 -13.28 9.68
N ILE A 123 -11.21 -12.71 8.75
CA ILE A 123 -11.61 -11.50 8.01
C ILE A 123 -12.76 -11.80 7.06
N ASP A 124 -12.67 -12.90 6.31
CA ASP A 124 -13.74 -13.28 5.39
C ASP A 124 -15.02 -13.60 6.17
N GLU A 125 -14.91 -14.29 7.32
CA GLU A 125 -16.05 -14.49 8.23
C GLU A 125 -16.54 -13.19 8.90
N ALA A 126 -15.64 -12.29 9.32
CA ALA A 126 -15.99 -11.02 9.96
C ALA A 126 -16.69 -10.09 8.98
N TRP A 127 -16.24 -10.03 7.73
CA TRP A 127 -16.91 -9.28 6.66
C TRP A 127 -18.22 -9.95 6.25
N LYS A 128 -18.29 -11.29 6.17
CA LYS A 128 -19.56 -12.04 6.00
C LYS A 128 -20.53 -11.83 7.16
N LYS A 129 -20.04 -11.62 8.38
CA LYS A 129 -20.84 -11.33 9.58
C LYS A 129 -21.28 -9.87 9.63
N HIS A 130 -20.40 -8.94 9.24
CA HIS A 130 -20.64 -7.49 9.27
C HIS A 130 -21.61 -7.05 8.16
N PHE A 131 -21.50 -7.65 6.97
CA PHE A 131 -22.38 -7.33 5.83
C PHE A 131 -23.46 -8.39 5.58
N GLY A 132 -23.40 -9.55 6.24
CA GLY A 132 -24.37 -10.66 6.11
C GLY A 132 -24.06 -11.63 4.96
N LYS A 133 -24.34 -12.93 5.13
CA LYS A 133 -24.09 -13.97 4.09
C LYS A 133 -24.79 -13.69 2.75
N SER A 134 -25.95 -13.03 2.76
CA SER A 134 -26.68 -12.60 1.55
C SER A 134 -25.98 -11.49 0.77
N PHE A 135 -25.01 -10.79 1.37
CA PHE A 135 -24.17 -9.80 0.71
C PHE A 135 -23.12 -10.46 -0.20
N PHE A 136 -22.76 -11.71 0.06
CA PHE A 136 -21.72 -12.45 -0.67
C PHE A 136 -22.29 -13.50 -1.63
N ASN A 137 -23.51 -13.99 -1.39
CA ASN A 137 -24.21 -14.91 -2.29
C ASN A 137 -25.17 -14.15 -3.22
N LYS A 138 -24.68 -13.78 -4.42
CA LYS A 138 -25.47 -13.55 -5.64
C LYS A 138 -24.55 -13.45 -6.85
#